data_AF-A0A845UVB4-F1
#
_entry.id   AF-A0A845UVB4-F1
#
_cell.length_a   1.000
_cell.length_b   1.000
_cell.length_c   1.000
_cell.angle_alpha   90.00
_cell.angle_beta   90.00
_cell.angle_gamma   90.00
#
_symmetry.space_group_name_H-M   'P 1'
#
loop_
_entity.id
_entity.type
_entity.pdbx_description
1 polymer ?
#
loop_
_entity_poly.entity_id
_entity_poly.type
_entity_poly.pdbx_seq_one_letter_code
_entity_poly.pdbx_strand_id
1 'polypeptide(L)'
;MQEHPLFLGLTRPPKFFGLPLGYFISLALGSVIPFVAFDDVRFLGIALIAYPILWLVADRNPHLFQIVVGVLSTTPRTRTYKRNGGDRYVS
;
A
#
# COMPACT_ATOMS: atom_id res chain seq x y z
N MET A 1 -11.33 15.98 -31.96
CA MET A 1 -10.79 15.76 -30.59
C MET A 1 -9.48 16.52 -30.52
N GLN A 2 -9.36 17.48 -29.60
CA GLN A 2 -8.13 18.27 -29.43
C GLN A 2 -7.14 17.42 -28.63
N GLU A 3 -5.99 17.08 -29.20
CA GLU A 3 -4.93 16.35 -28.50
C GLU A 3 -4.18 17.32 -27.58
N HIS A 4 -4.57 17.37 -26.30
CA HIS A 4 -3.76 18.04 -25.29
C HIS A 4 -2.58 17.15 -24.94
N PRO A 5 -1.33 17.65 -24.96
CA PRO A 5 -0.17 16.86 -24.57
C PRO A 5 -0.32 16.48 -23.10
N LEU A 6 -0.53 15.19 -22.84
CA LEU A 6 -0.62 14.66 -21.48
C LEU A 6 0.80 14.57 -20.90
N PHE A 7 1.13 15.47 -19.98
CA PHE A 7 2.38 15.41 -19.25
C PHE A 7 2.35 14.24 -18.27
N LEU A 8 2.80 13.07 -18.73
CA LEU A 8 2.88 11.81 -17.96
C LEU A 8 3.57 11.96 -16.59
N GLY A 9 4.45 12.95 -16.43
CA GLY A 9 5.09 13.27 -15.15
C GLY A 9 4.12 13.78 -14.08
N LEU A 10 3.05 14.48 -14.47
CA LEU A 10 2.04 15.01 -13.55
C LEU A 10 1.01 13.95 -13.12
N THR A 11 0.85 12.89 -13.91
CA THR A 11 -0.09 11.80 -13.63
C THR A 11 0.56 10.62 -12.91
N ARG A 12 1.90 10.59 -12.83
CA ARG A 12 2.62 9.51 -12.16
C ARG A 12 2.47 9.66 -10.65
N PRO A 13 2.11 8.59 -9.92
CA PRO A 13 2.01 8.67 -8.47
C PRO A 13 3.35 9.09 -7.85
N PRO A 14 3.34 9.88 -6.76
CA PRO A 14 4.54 10.35 -6.12
C PRO A 14 5.38 9.17 -5.60
N LYS A 15 6.65 9.13 -5.99
CA LYS A 15 7.60 8.10 -5.58
C LYS A 15 8.73 8.72 -4.74
N PHE A 16 9.10 8.05 -3.67
CA PHE A 16 10.22 8.40 -2.80
C PHE A 16 11.20 7.22 -2.78
N PHE A 17 12.48 7.47 -3.07
CA PHE A 17 13.50 6.41 -3.27
C PHE A 17 13.05 5.25 -4.19
N GLY A 18 12.29 5.57 -5.24
CA GLY A 18 11.81 4.57 -6.21
C GLY A 18 10.56 3.80 -5.80
N LEU A 19 10.08 3.93 -4.55
CA LEU A 19 8.82 3.35 -4.09
C LEU A 19 7.69 4.38 -4.08
N PRO A 20 6.45 4.01 -4.47
CA PRO A 20 5.28 4.87 -4.26
C PRO A 20 5.10 5.17 -2.76
N LEU A 21 4.59 6.36 -2.46
CA LEU A 21 4.52 6.87 -1.08
C LEU A 21 3.88 5.90 -0.07
N GLY A 22 2.80 5.19 -0.45
CA GLY A 22 2.15 4.20 0.41
C GLY A 22 3.08 3.06 0.85
N TYR A 23 3.90 2.54 -0.08
CA TYR A 23 4.87 1.49 0.22
C TYR A 23 5.95 1.96 1.18
N PHE A 24 6.47 3.17 0.95
CA PHE A 24 7.49 3.75 1.80
C PHE A 24 6.98 3.97 3.23
N ILE A 25 5.76 4.50 3.37
CA ILE A 25 5.12 4.69 4.69
C ILE A 25 4.92 3.33 5.38
N SER A 26 4.42 2.31 4.68
CA SER A 26 4.27 0.97 5.27
C SER A 26 5.59 0.35 5.71
N LEU A 27 6.66 0.53 4.91
CA LEU A 27 8.00 0.07 5.25
C LEU A 27 8.54 0.79 6.49
N ALA A 28 8.40 2.11 6.55
CA ALA A 28 8.83 2.92 7.68
C ALA A 28 8.03 2.56 8.95
N LEU A 29 6.71 2.45 8.87
CA LEU A 29 5.88 2.02 10.00
C LEU A 29 6.26 0.62 10.48
N GLY A 30 6.46 -0.34 9.57
CA GLY A 30 6.78 -1.72 9.91
C GLY A 30 8.19 -1.94 10.47
N SER A 31 9.14 -1.02 10.23
CA SER A 31 10.52 -1.13 10.70
C SER A 31 10.83 -0.16 11.85
N VAL A 32 10.50 1.12 11.68
CA VAL A 32 10.84 2.19 12.63
C VAL A 32 9.99 2.11 13.89
N ILE A 33 8.69 1.80 13.79
CA ILE A 33 7.85 1.71 15.01
C ILE A 33 8.34 0.58 15.92
N PRO A 34 8.54 -0.67 15.44
CA PRO A 34 9.10 -1.72 16.30
C PRO A 34 10.51 -1.40 16.78
N PHE A 35 11.36 -0.80 15.94
CA PHE A 35 12.69 -0.35 16.35
C PHE A 35 12.63 0.57 17.57
N VAL A 36 11.78 1.60 17.55
CA VAL A 36 11.63 2.54 18.67
C VAL A 36 10.94 1.87 19.87
N ALA A 37 9.95 1.01 19.62
CA ALA A 37 9.18 0.38 20.69
C ALA A 37 9.99 -0.66 21.49
N PHE A 38 10.90 -1.37 20.83
CA PHE A 38 11.71 -2.42 21.43
C PHE A 38 13.18 -2.02 21.65
N ASP A 39 13.59 -0.85 21.16
CA ASP A 39 14.97 -0.35 21.17
C ASP A 39 16.00 -1.36 20.60
N ASP A 40 15.57 -2.15 19.62
CA ASP A 40 16.39 -3.20 19.00
C ASP A 40 16.64 -2.89 17.52
N VAL A 41 17.92 -2.65 17.20
CA VAL A 41 18.41 -2.34 15.85
C VAL A 41 18.05 -3.40 14.81
N ARG A 42 17.78 -4.65 15.22
CA ARG A 42 17.38 -5.74 14.32
C ARG A 42 16.08 -5.41 13.56
N PHE A 43 15.20 -4.60 14.13
CA PHE A 43 13.98 -4.16 13.46
C PHE A 43 14.25 -3.24 12.26
N LEU A 44 15.37 -2.50 12.24
CA LEU A 44 15.80 -1.78 11.05
C LEU A 44 16.27 -2.74 9.94
N GLY A 45 16.78 -3.92 10.31
CA GLY A 45 17.11 -4.99 9.35
C GLY A 45 15.90 -5.45 8.53
N ILE A 46 14.69 -5.35 9.09
CA ILE A 46 13.44 -5.62 8.35
C ILE A 46 13.31 -4.68 7.16
N ALA A 47 13.66 -3.39 7.32
CA ALA A 47 13.59 -2.43 6.22
C ALA A 47 14.51 -2.84 5.07
N LEU A 48 15.70 -3.34 5.39
CA LEU A 48 16.72 -3.73 4.41
C LEU A 48 16.26 -4.93 3.56
N ILE A 49 15.58 -5.90 4.18
CA ILE A 49 15.03 -7.08 3.50
C ILE A 49 13.71 -6.76 2.79
N ALA A 50 12.82 -5.99 3.42
CA ALA A 50 11.50 -5.68 2.87
C ALA A 50 11.57 -4.67 1.72
N TYR A 51 12.57 -3.78 1.69
CA TYR A 51 12.76 -2.80 0.62
C TYR A 51 12.80 -3.43 -0.80
N PRO A 52 13.71 -4.40 -1.11
CA PRO A 52 13.75 -4.99 -2.44
C PRO A 52 12.47 -5.77 -2.79
N ILE A 53 11.82 -6.39 -1.81
CA ILE A 53 10.55 -7.09 -2.00
C ILE A 53 9.45 -6.09 -2.40
N LEU A 54 9.32 -5.00 -1.63
CA LEU A 54 8.34 -3.95 -1.92
C LEU A 54 8.64 -3.23 -3.23
N TRP A 55 9.91 -3.07 -3.60
CA TRP A 55 10.30 -2.51 -4.89
C TRP A 55 9.79 -3.36 -6.05
N LEU A 56 9.97 -4.69 -5.97
CA LEU A 56 9.48 -5.63 -6.99
C LEU A 56 7.95 -5.65 -7.07
N VAL A 57 7.27 -5.59 -5.92
CA VAL A 57 5.79 -5.50 -5.88
C VAL A 57 5.29 -4.17 -6.44
N ALA A 58 5.97 -3.07 -6.11
CA ALA A 58 5.62 -1.73 -6.60
C ALA A 58 5.85 -1.57 -8.11
N ASP A 59 6.83 -2.28 -8.67
CA ASP A 59 7.05 -2.35 -10.12
C ASP A 59 5.85 -2.99 -10.83
N ARG A 60 5.29 -4.06 -10.24
CA ARG A 60 4.08 -4.72 -10.75
C ARG A 60 2.83 -3.86 -10.59
N ASN A 61 2.64 -3.25 -9.42
CA ASN A 61 1.39 -2.55 -9.07
C ASN A 61 1.64 -1.34 -8.16
N PRO A 62 1.83 -0.12 -8.70
CA PRO A 62 2.14 1.05 -7.88
C PRO A 62 0.96 1.54 -7.01
N HIS A 63 -0.28 1.15 -7.33
CA HIS A 63 -1.50 1.62 -6.65
C HIS A 63 -2.09 0.62 -5.64
N LEU A 64 -1.38 -0.46 -5.33
CA LEU A 64 -1.87 -1.55 -4.45
C LEU A 64 -2.50 -1.05 -3.14
N PHE A 65 -1.83 -0.13 -2.45
CA PHE A 65 -2.34 0.43 -1.20
C PHE A 65 -3.60 1.28 -1.39
N GLN A 66 -3.71 2.03 -2.48
CA GLN A 66 -4.93 2.80 -2.78
C GLN A 66 -6.11 1.88 -3.05
N ILE A 67 -5.87 0.76 -3.74
CA ILE A 67 -6.89 -0.26 -4.00
C ILE A 67 -7.31 -0.90 -2.69
N VAL A 68 -6.37 -1.31 -1.84
CA VAL A 68 -6.67 -1.93 -0.54
C VAL A 68 -7.49 -0.99 0.34
N VAL A 69 -7.08 0.28 0.45
CA VAL A 69 -7.83 1.29 1.19
C VAL A 69 -9.22 1.49 0.58
N GLY A 70 -9.31 1.64 -0.75
CA GLY A 70 -10.59 1.80 -1.45
C GLY A 70 -11.53 0.62 -1.20
N VAL A 71 -11.06 -0.61 -1.29
CA VAL A 71 -11.86 -1.81 -1.01
C VAL A 71 -12.30 -1.85 0.45
N LEU A 72 -11.41 -1.56 1.39
CA LEU A 72 -11.74 -1.55 2.83
C LEU A 72 -12.74 -0.44 3.18
N SER A 73 -12.66 0.73 2.55
CA SER A 73 -13.54 1.87 2.79
C SER A 73 -14.90 1.75 2.08
N THR A 74 -14.89 1.33 0.82
CA THR A 74 -16.11 1.24 -0.01
C THR A 74 -16.87 -0.06 0.24
N THR A 75 -16.18 -1.16 0.52
CA THR A 75 -16.81 -2.48 0.72
C THR A 75 -16.22 -3.19 1.95
N PRO A 76 -16.42 -2.64 3.16
CA PRO A 76 -15.96 -3.29 4.37
C PRO A 76 -16.63 -4.66 4.52
N ARG A 77 -15.82 -5.67 4.87
CA ARG A 77 -16.29 -7.06 5.02
C ARG A 77 -17.36 -7.14 6.10
N THR A 78 -18.57 -7.58 5.73
CA THR A 78 -19.69 -7.71 6.68
C THR A 78 -19.40 -8.75 7.76
N ARG A 79 -19.85 -8.50 9.00
CA ARG A 79 -19.69 -9.44 10.15
C ARG A 79 -20.21 -10.85 9.83
N THR A 80 -21.25 -10.94 9.01
CA THR A 80 -21.91 -12.20 8.62
C THR A 80 -21.28 -12.85 7.38
N TYR A 81 -20.18 -12.32 6.85
CA TYR A 81 -19.52 -12.83 5.64
C TYR A 81 -19.25 -14.34 5.70
N LYS A 82 -18.72 -14.84 6.82
CA LYS A 82 -18.42 -16.28 6.98
C LYS A 82 -19.67 -17.18 6.89
N ARG A 83 -20.84 -16.65 7.22
CA ARG A 83 -22.11 -17.40 7.22
C ARG A 83 -22.86 -17.24 5.89
N ASN A 84 -22.72 -16.10 5.22
CA ASN A 84 -23.55 -15.73 4.07
C ASN A 84 -22.76 -15.63 2.75
N GLY A 85 -21.48 -16.02 2.72
CA GLY A 85 -20.63 -15.97 1.52
C GLY A 85 -20.24 -14.57 1.03
N GLY A 86 -20.87 -13.52 1.55
CA GLY A 86 -20.70 -12.14 1.08
C GLY A 86 -21.80 -11.66 0.12
N ASP A 87 -22.76 -12.52 -0.24
CA ASP A 87 -23.76 -12.24 -1.28
C ASP A 87 -25.02 -11.50 -0.77
N ARG A 88 -25.07 -11.17 0.53
CA ARG A 88 -26.17 -10.42 1.13
C ARG A 88 -25.77 -8.97 1.36
N TYR A 89 -26.28 -8.09 0.50
CA TYR A 89 -26.41 -6.67 0.81
C TYR A 89 -27.42 -6.53 1.94
N VAL A 90 -27.10 -5.69 2.93
CA VAL A 90 -28.04 -5.41 4.03
C VAL A 90 -29.26 -4.72 3.41
N SER A 91 -30.43 -5.34 3.57
CA SER A 91 -31.74 -4.72 3.34
C SER A 91 -32.07 -3.76 4.47
#